data_AF-A0A847X5L5-F1
#
_entry.id   AF-A0A847X5L5-F1
#
_cell.length_a   1.000
_cell.length_b   1.000
_cell.length_c   1.000
_cell.angle_alpha   90.00
_cell.angle_beta   90.00
_cell.angle_gamma   90.00
#
_symmetry.space_group_name_H-M   'P 1'
#
loop_
_entity.id
_entity.type
_entity.pdbx_description
1 polymer ?
#
loop_
_entity_poly.entity_id
_entity_poly.type
_entity_poly.pdbx_seq_one_letter_code
_entity_poly.pdbx_strand_id
1 'polypeptide(L)'
;MNNLNDILSKSNKDILLEEEYEFERILFNKRSKRLELYFKNDISAIEEQIKTELSALIPEIAIVLYSKKSTVKQCTNEFIQNLLNQYNESCVACIDIQNIMIDKNSITIHFPYQMAKETFENKGLHSRLKEDLLKECGVEFKLNLLYEQKLSNDDFLEKNEKEELNTVRTVAAAVNRSIKKPKKKESSLSYGRKIKGEPQDIQSLTSDSYEAVIKGKIYNVESRETKSKKIIVIFDINDQSGATICKLFLKPEKYEEIKELFTEGNSLKVMGNMQYDSFSNYNCIMVRSIESASIADRRDLSPDKRIELHADTQFSASNGFISPKALIKELENWGHEAVGITDQGVVQAFPDIADAVNGKNIRALYGMEMKLLEDYIRIFTKKEEENSFNTFVVFDIETTGLSSRNDRITEIGAVKIIDGKITEVYNQLVNPEKNIPPKIVELTGITNAMVENEPVIDKVLPEFLDFVGDSILVAHNADFDTAFIFENCRRLSISWSRSFIDTLALARALYPELRNHKLNTLTKHLEVKLENHHRASDDAKATANIFLKMIDFLSEKNI
;
A
#
# COMPACT_ATOMS: atom_id res chain seq x y z
N MET A 1 23.23 20.54 51.69
CA MET A 1 22.82 21.04 50.36
C MET A 1 24.09 21.47 49.67
N ASN A 2 24.39 20.98 48.47
CA ASN A 2 25.63 21.34 47.77
C ASN A 2 25.39 22.65 47.03
N ASN A 3 26.10 23.72 47.39
CA ASN A 3 26.09 24.99 46.65
C ASN A 3 27.07 24.88 45.45
N LEU A 4 26.82 25.59 44.34
CA LEU A 4 27.75 25.71 43.21
C LEU A 4 29.15 26.17 43.67
N ASN A 5 29.22 27.06 44.66
CA ASN A 5 30.46 27.51 45.28
C ASN A 5 31.22 26.38 46.02
N ASP A 6 30.54 25.35 46.56
CA ASP A 6 31.21 24.20 47.20
C ASP A 6 31.88 23.25 46.21
N ILE A 7 31.37 23.20 44.98
CA ILE A 7 31.94 22.38 43.90
C ILE A 7 33.13 23.11 43.26
N LEU A 8 33.02 24.43 43.08
CA LEU A 8 34.07 25.25 42.46
C LEU A 8 35.23 25.54 43.42
N SER A 9 34.99 25.74 44.72
CA SER A 9 36.03 26.00 45.73
C SER A 9 37.03 24.85 45.92
N LYS A 10 36.66 23.60 45.60
CA LYS A 10 37.57 22.44 45.62
C LYS A 10 38.59 22.44 44.46
N SER A 11 38.51 23.38 43.52
CA SER A 11 39.34 23.42 42.31
C SER A 11 40.50 24.43 42.33
N ASN A 12 40.79 25.06 43.48
CA ASN A 12 41.93 25.96 43.68
C ASN A 12 41.97 27.19 42.73
N LYS A 13 40.79 27.69 42.33
CA LYS A 13 40.62 28.99 41.67
C LYS A 13 39.55 29.78 42.42
N ASP A 14 39.94 30.95 42.95
CA ASP A 14 39.02 31.90 43.56
C ASP A 14 38.11 32.51 42.48
N ILE A 15 36.93 31.92 42.29
CA ILE A 15 35.87 32.48 41.46
C ILE A 15 34.72 32.79 42.41
N LEU A 16 34.58 34.08 42.74
CA LEU A 16 33.49 34.62 43.54
C LEU A 16 32.24 34.71 42.65
N LEU A 17 31.40 33.67 42.66
CA LEU A 17 30.01 33.78 42.22
C LEU A 17 29.19 34.23 43.44
N GLU A 18 28.46 35.35 43.32
CA GLU A 18 27.53 35.85 44.35
C GLU A 18 26.60 34.71 44.81
N GLU A 19 26.42 34.56 46.12
CA GLU A 19 25.91 33.36 46.83
C GLU A 19 24.43 32.97 46.59
N GLU A 20 23.92 32.91 45.36
CA GLU A 20 22.47 32.76 45.12
C GLU A 20 21.99 31.55 44.29
N TYR A 21 22.86 30.64 43.84
CA TYR A 21 22.46 29.58 42.92
C TYR A 21 22.46 28.18 43.55
N GLU A 22 21.25 27.70 43.90
CA GLU A 22 21.04 26.34 44.41
C GLU A 22 20.77 25.32 43.31
N PHE A 23 21.33 24.12 43.47
CA PHE A 23 20.95 22.97 42.66
C PHE A 23 19.70 22.28 43.17
N GLU A 24 18.81 21.95 42.25
CA GLU A 24 17.73 21.00 42.48
C GLU A 24 18.23 19.55 42.34
N ARG A 25 19.02 19.29 41.29
CA ARG A 25 19.51 17.95 40.97
C ARG A 25 20.79 18.00 40.15
N ILE A 26 21.67 17.02 40.36
CA ILE A 26 22.88 16.79 39.55
C ILE A 26 22.85 15.35 39.07
N LEU A 27 22.95 15.14 37.75
CA LEU A 27 22.99 13.82 37.14
C LEU A 27 24.22 13.66 36.26
N PHE A 28 24.95 12.56 36.45
CA PHE A 28 26.08 12.20 35.58
C PHE A 28 25.81 10.88 34.87
N ASN A 29 25.76 10.91 33.55
CA ASN A 29 25.62 9.73 32.72
C ASN A 29 27.00 9.24 32.27
N LYS A 30 27.44 8.11 32.85
CA LYS A 30 28.74 7.50 32.57
C LYS A 30 28.89 7.01 31.13
N ARG A 31 27.80 6.57 30.49
CA ARG A 31 27.83 5.98 29.14
C ARG A 31 27.99 7.05 28.06
N SER A 32 27.33 8.19 28.24
CA SER A 32 27.40 9.33 27.31
C SER A 32 28.42 10.40 27.69
N LYS A 33 29.17 10.22 28.78
CA LYS A 33 30.05 11.25 29.38
C LYS A 33 29.35 12.61 29.47
N ARG A 34 28.12 12.64 30.02
CA ARG A 34 27.30 13.85 30.09
C ARG A 34 26.97 14.20 31.54
N LEU A 35 27.22 15.45 31.93
CA LEU A 35 26.87 16.02 33.23
C LEU A 35 25.72 17.00 33.06
N GLU A 36 24.63 16.75 33.77
CA GLU A 36 23.41 17.54 33.76
C GLU A 36 23.21 18.22 35.12
N LEU A 37 23.09 19.54 35.09
CA LEU A 37 22.94 20.38 36.27
C LEU A 37 21.59 21.11 36.23
N TYR A 38 20.74 20.85 37.23
CA TYR A 38 19.41 21.45 37.35
C TYR A 38 19.44 22.50 38.46
N PHE A 39 19.20 23.76 38.10
CA PHE A 39 19.19 24.89 39.02
C PHE A 39 17.76 25.25 39.43
N LYS A 40 17.57 25.50 40.73
CA LYS A 40 16.27 25.98 41.25
C LYS A 40 15.95 27.40 40.79
N ASN A 41 17.00 28.19 40.60
CA ASN A 41 16.94 29.61 40.25
C ASN A 41 17.18 29.80 38.75
N ASP A 42 16.76 30.95 38.23
CA ASP A 42 17.12 31.38 36.89
C ASP A 42 18.63 31.65 36.81
N ILE A 43 19.35 30.97 35.92
CA ILE A 43 20.78 31.18 35.67
C ILE A 43 21.09 31.77 34.30
N SER A 44 20.11 32.16 33.47
CA SER A 44 20.45 32.52 32.08
C SER A 44 21.09 33.89 31.89
N ALA A 45 21.40 34.61 32.97
CA ALA A 45 22.38 35.71 32.93
C ALA A 45 23.84 35.22 33.00
N ILE A 46 24.07 34.03 33.55
CA ILE A 46 25.41 33.46 33.83
C ILE A 46 25.61 32.06 33.22
N GLU A 47 24.65 31.56 32.42
CA GLU A 47 24.65 30.20 31.87
C GLU A 47 25.89 29.91 30.99
N GLU A 48 26.26 30.85 30.12
CA GLU A 48 27.47 30.71 29.31
C GLU A 48 28.73 30.66 30.18
N GLN A 49 28.81 31.52 31.20
CA GLN A 49 29.95 31.54 32.09
C GLN A 49 30.12 30.21 32.83
N ILE A 50 29.04 29.65 33.38
CA ILE A 50 29.06 28.34 34.05
C ILE A 50 29.47 27.23 33.07
N LYS A 51 28.93 27.22 31.84
CA LYS A 51 29.32 26.25 30.81
C LYS A 51 30.80 26.34 30.49
N THR A 52 31.31 27.55 30.23
CA THR A 52 32.72 27.77 29.89
C THR A 52 33.66 27.33 31.01
N GLU A 53 33.37 27.71 32.25
CA GLU A 53 34.23 27.38 33.39
C GLU A 53 34.24 25.88 33.70
N LEU A 54 33.07 25.24 33.72
CA LEU A 54 33.00 23.80 33.98
C LEU A 54 33.58 22.99 32.80
N SER A 55 33.38 23.42 31.55
CA SER A 55 34.01 22.75 30.40
C SER A 55 35.53 22.89 30.41
N ALA A 56 36.08 23.97 30.98
CA ALA A 56 37.52 24.10 31.19
C ALA A 56 38.05 23.16 32.29
N LEU A 57 37.23 22.85 33.30
CA LEU A 57 37.58 21.93 34.39
C LEU A 57 37.47 20.45 33.99
N ILE A 58 36.47 20.11 33.17
CA ILE A 58 36.18 18.73 32.73
C ILE A 58 35.93 18.66 31.21
N PRO A 59 36.96 18.85 30.37
CA PRO A 59 36.80 19.00 28.93
C PRO A 59 36.30 17.75 28.20
N GLU A 60 36.45 16.55 28.80
CA GLU A 60 35.95 15.29 28.22
C GLU A 60 34.46 15.00 28.50
N ILE A 61 33.77 15.89 29.22
CA ILE A 61 32.39 15.68 29.66
C ILE A 61 31.50 16.77 29.07
N ALA A 62 30.43 16.37 28.38
CA ALA A 62 29.44 17.29 27.84
C ALA A 62 28.58 17.87 28.96
N ILE A 63 28.49 19.20 29.04
CA ILE A 63 27.81 19.92 30.13
C ILE A 63 26.49 20.49 29.64
N VAL A 64 25.41 20.14 30.32
CA VAL A 64 24.07 20.65 30.04
C VAL A 64 23.47 21.25 31.30
N LEU A 65 23.03 22.50 31.20
CA LEU A 65 22.47 23.27 32.30
C LEU A 65 20.96 23.45 32.08
N TYR A 66 20.17 23.32 33.15
CA TYR A 66 18.72 23.54 33.15
C TYR A 66 18.39 24.57 34.22
N SER A 67 17.55 25.56 33.89
CA SER A 67 17.16 26.63 34.81
C SER A 67 15.73 27.11 34.57
N LYS A 68 15.11 27.67 35.61
CA LYS A 68 13.76 28.24 35.51
C LYS A 68 13.81 29.62 34.85
N LYS A 69 13.62 29.71 33.52
CA LYS A 69 13.24 30.96 32.82
C LYS A 69 11.83 30.88 32.22
N SER A 70 11.22 32.06 32.10
CA SER A 70 9.84 32.36 31.72
C SER A 70 9.35 31.73 30.40
N THR A 71 8.75 30.55 30.52
CA THR A 71 7.42 30.08 30.05
C THR A 71 6.96 30.21 28.58
N VAL A 72 7.56 30.99 27.67
CA VAL A 72 7.10 31.00 26.24
C VAL A 72 8.24 30.89 25.22
N LYS A 73 9.47 31.32 25.54
CA LYS A 73 10.59 31.29 24.59
C LYS A 73 11.17 29.88 24.31
N GLN A 74 10.77 28.86 25.07
CA GLN A 74 11.29 27.49 24.93
C GLN A 74 10.44 26.59 24.03
N CYS A 75 9.18 26.93 23.76
CA CYS A 75 8.31 26.14 22.90
C CYS A 75 8.55 26.55 21.44
N THR A 76 9.59 26.00 20.82
CA THR A 76 9.86 26.12 19.38
C THR A 76 9.29 24.93 18.61
N ASN A 77 9.11 25.06 17.29
CA ASN A 77 8.69 23.93 16.47
C ASN A 77 9.65 22.72 16.61
N GLU A 78 10.96 22.99 16.73
CA GLU A 78 11.99 21.95 16.96
C GLU A 78 11.81 21.26 18.32
N PHE A 79 11.46 22.01 19.37
CA PHE A 79 11.21 21.44 20.70
C PHE A 79 9.99 20.50 20.66
N ILE A 80 8.89 20.92 20.05
CA ILE A 80 7.69 20.10 19.91
C ILE A 80 7.97 18.87 19.05
N GLN A 81 8.70 19.02 17.93
CA GLN A 81 9.06 17.89 17.08
C GLN A 81 9.97 16.89 17.82
N ASN A 82 10.93 17.36 18.62
CA ASN A 82 11.76 16.48 19.44
C ASN A 82 10.97 15.77 20.54
N LEU A 83 9.97 16.43 21.13
CA LEU A 83 9.08 15.84 22.12
C LEU A 83 8.20 14.75 21.47
N LEU A 84 7.64 15.05 20.30
CA LEU A 84 6.90 14.11 19.49
C LEU A 84 7.76 12.90 19.12
N ASN A 85 9.03 13.11 18.70
CA ASN A 85 9.94 12.03 18.32
C ASN A 85 10.27 11.05 19.46
N GLN A 86 9.97 11.40 20.71
CA GLN A 86 10.07 10.49 21.87
C GLN A 86 8.83 9.60 22.02
N TYR A 87 7.75 9.88 21.30
CA TYR A 87 6.55 9.05 21.25
C TYR A 87 6.69 7.97 20.16
N ASN A 88 5.84 6.94 20.23
CA ASN A 88 5.91 5.76 19.36
C ASN A 88 6.05 6.11 17.85
N GLU A 89 7.05 5.53 17.18
CA GLU A 89 7.62 5.94 15.88
C GLU A 89 6.60 6.03 14.73
N SER A 90 5.55 5.21 14.75
CA SER A 90 4.64 5.04 13.60
C SER A 90 3.72 6.23 13.31
N CYS A 91 3.30 7.00 14.32
CA CYS A 91 2.35 8.12 14.11
C CYS A 91 3.06 9.48 13.99
N VAL A 92 4.24 9.59 14.59
CA VAL A 92 5.02 10.82 14.63
C VAL A 92 5.88 11.00 13.39
N ALA A 93 6.32 9.90 12.77
CA ALA A 93 7.10 9.95 11.53
C ALA A 93 6.42 10.72 10.39
N CYS A 94 5.09 10.90 10.46
CA CYS A 94 4.31 11.65 9.47
C CYS A 94 4.14 13.14 9.78
N ILE A 95 4.60 13.62 10.95
CA ILE A 95 4.48 15.01 11.38
C ILE A 95 5.83 15.71 11.19
N ASP A 96 5.92 16.53 10.14
CA ASP A 96 7.10 17.38 9.91
C ASP A 96 7.01 18.70 10.69
N ILE A 97 8.15 19.33 10.94
CA ILE A 97 8.30 20.61 11.64
C ILE A 97 7.48 21.73 11.00
N GLN A 98 7.33 21.67 9.67
CA GLN A 98 6.58 22.63 8.87
C GLN A 98 5.08 22.58 9.14
N ASN A 99 4.60 21.47 9.70
CA ASN A 99 3.20 21.25 10.02
C ASN A 99 2.83 21.71 11.44
N ILE A 100 3.80 22.24 12.20
CA ILE A 100 3.59 22.72 13.56
C ILE A 100 3.61 24.24 13.54
N MET A 101 2.52 24.86 13.99
CA MET A 101 2.41 26.30 14.17
C MET A 101 2.18 26.64 15.63
N ILE A 102 3.00 27.53 16.18
CA ILE A 102 2.91 27.98 17.56
C ILE A 102 2.45 29.44 17.55
N ASP A 103 1.31 29.70 18.15
CA ASP A 103 0.82 31.03 18.51
C ASP A 103 0.79 31.15 20.04
N LYS A 104 0.72 32.38 20.56
CA LYS A 104 0.99 32.76 21.97
C LYS A 104 0.54 31.74 23.02
N ASN A 105 -0.68 31.21 22.91
CA ASN A 105 -1.21 30.17 23.81
C ASN A 105 -1.81 28.96 23.07
N SER A 106 -1.47 28.74 21.80
CA SER A 106 -2.00 27.60 21.04
C SER A 106 -0.99 26.99 20.09
N ILE A 107 -0.96 25.67 20.04
CA ILE A 107 -0.14 24.91 19.10
C ILE A 107 -1.09 24.22 18.14
N THR A 108 -0.87 24.43 16.85
CA THR A 108 -1.63 23.78 15.78
C THR A 108 -0.74 22.77 15.08
N ILE A 109 -1.16 21.52 15.02
CA ILE A 109 -0.47 20.44 14.31
C ILE A 109 -1.32 20.04 13.10
N HIS A 110 -0.74 20.16 11.91
CA HIS A 110 -1.34 19.75 10.65
C HIS A 110 -0.93 18.33 10.29
N PHE A 111 -1.91 17.43 10.23
CA PHE A 111 -1.69 16.07 9.76
C PHE A 111 -1.85 15.98 8.25
N PRO A 112 -1.03 15.16 7.57
CA PRO A 112 -1.11 15.00 6.12
C PRO A 112 -2.41 14.31 5.65
N TYR A 113 -3.06 13.54 6.52
CA TYR A 113 -4.33 12.87 6.25
C TYR A 113 -5.09 12.57 7.54
N GLN A 114 -6.41 12.43 7.43
CA GLN A 114 -7.33 12.23 8.56
C GLN A 114 -6.95 11.01 9.42
N MET A 115 -6.54 9.89 8.81
CA MET A 115 -6.18 8.68 9.56
C MET A 115 -4.99 8.88 10.50
N ALA A 116 -3.99 9.70 10.14
CA ALA A 116 -2.86 10.01 11.01
C ALA A 116 -3.30 10.83 12.23
N LYS A 117 -4.20 11.82 12.02
CA LYS A 117 -4.81 12.59 13.10
C LYS A 117 -5.59 11.68 14.05
N GLU A 118 -6.50 10.88 13.52
CA GLU A 118 -7.33 9.97 14.33
C GLU A 118 -6.47 8.97 15.12
N THR A 119 -5.41 8.44 14.52
CA THR A 119 -4.51 7.52 15.21
C THR A 119 -3.74 8.22 16.34
N PHE A 120 -3.33 9.47 16.13
CA PHE A 120 -2.67 10.29 17.15
C PHE A 120 -3.60 10.56 18.35
N GLU A 121 -4.88 10.82 18.08
CA GLU A 121 -5.91 10.99 19.11
C GLU A 121 -6.21 9.67 19.83
N ASN A 122 -6.46 8.57 19.09
CA ASN A 122 -6.82 7.26 19.64
C ASN A 122 -5.72 6.63 20.51
N LYS A 123 -4.45 6.91 20.22
CA LYS A 123 -3.32 6.47 21.05
C LYS A 123 -3.11 7.34 22.31
N GLY A 124 -3.98 8.32 22.57
CA GLY A 124 -3.89 9.23 23.71
C GLY A 124 -2.71 10.21 23.63
N LEU A 125 -2.07 10.36 22.46
CA LEU A 125 -0.89 11.20 22.31
C LEU A 125 -1.23 12.68 22.40
N HIS A 126 -2.47 13.06 22.10
CA HIS A 126 -2.98 14.42 22.30
C HIS A 126 -2.93 14.84 23.78
N SER A 127 -3.44 14.00 24.69
CA SER A 127 -3.42 14.27 26.14
C SER A 127 -2.00 14.22 26.70
N ARG A 128 -1.22 13.23 26.27
CA ARG A 128 0.20 13.10 26.65
C ARG A 128 1.03 14.32 26.25
N LEU A 129 0.82 14.85 25.04
CA LEU A 129 1.51 16.05 24.59
C LEU A 129 1.12 17.27 25.42
N LYS A 130 -0.14 17.41 25.85
CA LYS A 130 -0.53 18.49 26.78
C LYS A 130 0.17 18.37 28.12
N GLU A 131 0.23 17.17 28.69
CA GLU A 131 0.90 16.92 29.97
C GLU A 131 2.39 17.20 29.89
N ASP A 132 3.05 16.73 28.82
CA ASP A 132 4.48 16.95 28.62
C ASP A 132 4.78 18.43 28.34
N LEU A 133 3.94 19.13 27.56
CA LEU A 133 4.07 20.58 27.37
C LEU A 133 3.85 21.36 28.67
N LEU A 134 2.86 20.97 29.49
CA LEU A 134 2.62 21.60 30.79
C LEU A 134 3.80 21.36 31.74
N LYS A 135 4.36 20.15 31.72
CA LYS A 135 5.49 19.76 32.56
C LYS A 135 6.79 20.45 32.16
N GLU A 136 7.07 20.54 30.87
CA GLU A 136 8.34 21.09 30.35
C GLU A 136 8.29 22.61 30.17
N CYS A 137 7.15 23.18 29.76
CA CYS A 137 7.01 24.62 29.52
C CYS A 137 6.31 25.38 30.66
N GLY A 138 5.64 24.69 31.60
CA GLY A 138 4.96 25.32 32.74
C GLY A 138 3.71 26.14 32.40
N VAL A 139 3.19 26.03 31.18
CA VAL A 139 2.00 26.74 30.69
C VAL A 139 1.08 25.74 29.98
N GLU A 140 -0.22 25.93 30.13
CA GLU A 140 -1.21 25.15 29.39
C GLU A 140 -1.38 25.72 27.97
N PHE A 141 -1.10 24.89 26.96
CA PHE A 141 -1.31 25.23 25.56
C PHE A 141 -2.62 24.65 25.03
N LYS A 142 -3.35 25.44 24.25
CA LYS A 142 -4.47 24.92 23.46
C LYS A 142 -3.91 24.18 22.23
N LEU A 143 -4.04 22.86 22.22
CA LEU A 143 -3.68 22.04 21.06
C LEU A 143 -4.84 21.99 20.05
N ASN A 144 -4.57 22.37 18.81
CA ASN A 144 -5.50 22.23 17.68
C ASN A 144 -4.93 21.20 16.69
N LEU A 145 -5.66 20.14 16.41
CA LEU A 145 -5.25 19.10 15.46
C LEU A 145 -6.07 19.27 14.17
N LEU A 146 -5.41 19.71 13.11
CA LEU A 146 -6.00 19.94 11.79
C LEU A 146 -5.45 18.92 10.79
N TYR A 147 -6.15 18.70 9.68
CA TYR A 147 -5.60 17.96 8.54
C TYR A 147 -5.95 18.70 7.26
N GLU A 148 -5.09 18.62 6.26
CA GLU A 148 -5.44 19.09 4.92
C GLU A 148 -6.17 17.99 4.18
N GLN A 149 -7.40 18.27 3.75
CA GLN A 149 -8.14 17.41 2.83
C GLN A 149 -7.55 17.62 1.42
N LYS A 150 -6.36 17.07 1.16
CA LYS A 150 -5.98 16.79 -0.24
C LYS A 150 -6.97 15.76 -0.75
N LEU A 151 -7.51 15.98 -1.97
CA LEU A 151 -8.46 15.10 -2.65
C LEU A 151 -8.12 13.64 -2.33
N SER A 152 -9.13 12.89 -1.89
CA SER A 152 -8.92 11.49 -1.54
C SER A 152 -8.30 10.78 -2.75
N ASN A 153 -7.32 9.89 -2.51
CA ASN A 153 -6.75 9.04 -3.57
C ASN A 153 -7.87 8.34 -4.36
N ASP A 154 -9.02 8.09 -3.74
CA ASP A 154 -10.18 7.43 -4.32
C ASP A 154 -10.99 8.35 -5.27
N ASP A 155 -11.15 9.65 -4.98
CA ASP A 155 -11.75 10.62 -5.91
C ASP A 155 -10.84 10.88 -7.12
N PHE A 156 -9.52 10.84 -6.89
CA PHE A 156 -8.52 10.89 -7.95
C PHE A 156 -8.53 9.62 -8.81
N LEU A 157 -8.72 8.44 -8.22
CA LEU A 157 -8.86 7.16 -8.93
C LEU A 157 -10.16 7.08 -9.74
N GLU A 158 -11.32 7.44 -9.18
CA GLU A 158 -12.59 7.44 -9.94
C GLU A 158 -12.58 8.49 -11.06
N LYS A 159 -11.98 9.66 -10.80
CA LYS A 159 -11.82 10.70 -11.82
C LYS A 159 -10.81 10.27 -12.88
N ASN A 160 -9.71 9.63 -12.51
CA ASN A 160 -8.76 9.02 -13.45
C ASN A 160 -9.36 7.86 -14.21
N GLU A 161 -10.19 6.99 -13.63
CA GLU A 161 -10.83 5.90 -14.39
C GLU A 161 -11.84 6.44 -15.40
N LYS A 162 -12.63 7.46 -15.02
CA LYS A 162 -13.55 8.15 -15.95
C LYS A 162 -12.80 8.96 -17.00
N GLU A 163 -11.71 9.63 -16.63
CA GLU A 163 -10.84 10.35 -17.55
C GLU A 163 -10.03 9.39 -18.44
N GLU A 164 -9.58 8.25 -17.95
CA GLU A 164 -8.88 7.19 -18.70
C GLU A 164 -9.84 6.50 -19.67
N LEU A 165 -11.08 6.17 -19.28
CA LEU A 165 -12.07 5.64 -20.24
C LEU A 165 -12.40 6.65 -21.34
N ASN A 166 -12.53 7.94 -20.99
CA ASN A 166 -12.75 9.01 -21.95
C ASN A 166 -11.51 9.29 -22.80
N THR A 167 -10.32 9.17 -22.24
CA THR A 167 -9.02 9.36 -22.92
C THR A 167 -8.74 8.17 -23.83
N VAL A 168 -8.98 6.93 -23.42
CA VAL A 168 -8.88 5.73 -24.27
C VAL A 168 -9.89 5.81 -25.41
N ARG A 169 -11.12 6.28 -25.19
CA ARG A 169 -12.11 6.49 -26.26
C ARG A 169 -11.70 7.60 -27.23
N THR A 170 -11.19 8.72 -26.72
CA THR A 170 -10.73 9.84 -27.57
C THR A 170 -9.41 9.55 -28.27
N VAL A 171 -8.48 8.83 -27.65
CA VAL A 171 -7.21 8.36 -28.23
C VAL A 171 -7.48 7.26 -29.26
N ALA A 172 -8.38 6.30 -29.01
CA ALA A 172 -8.81 5.36 -30.04
C ALA A 172 -9.46 6.07 -31.25
N ALA A 173 -10.22 7.14 -31.02
CA ALA A 173 -10.79 7.98 -32.07
C ALA A 173 -9.75 8.86 -32.78
N ALA A 174 -8.71 9.33 -32.09
CA ALA A 174 -7.64 10.16 -32.63
C ALA A 174 -6.57 9.34 -33.39
N VAL A 175 -6.25 8.13 -32.92
CA VAL A 175 -5.36 7.16 -33.59
C VAL A 175 -5.92 6.77 -34.96
N ASN A 176 -7.25 6.72 -35.11
CA ASN A 176 -7.90 6.53 -36.41
C ASN A 176 -7.86 7.78 -37.33
N ARG A 177 -7.58 8.97 -36.79
CA ARG A 177 -7.54 10.24 -37.57
C ARG A 177 -6.14 10.75 -37.91
N SER A 178 -5.10 10.29 -37.23
CA SER A 178 -3.74 10.83 -37.43
C SER A 178 -2.65 9.76 -37.50
N ILE A 179 -2.69 8.91 -38.53
CA ILE A 179 -1.50 8.18 -38.98
C ILE A 179 -0.82 8.99 -40.09
N LYS A 180 0.00 9.98 -39.71
CA LYS A 180 1.13 10.39 -40.55
C LYS A 180 2.38 9.72 -40.00
N LYS A 181 2.78 8.61 -40.64
CA LYS A 181 4.01 7.89 -40.32
C LYS A 181 5.22 8.83 -40.43
N PRO A 182 6.04 9.01 -39.38
CA PRO A 182 7.33 9.65 -39.54
C PRO A 182 8.27 8.70 -40.30
N LYS A 183 8.86 9.18 -41.39
CA LYS A 183 9.86 8.44 -42.17
C LYS A 183 11.18 8.40 -41.39
N LYS A 184 11.45 7.32 -40.65
CA LYS A 184 12.83 6.90 -40.36
C LYS A 184 13.36 6.15 -41.59
N LYS A 185 14.60 6.44 -42.00
CA LYS A 185 15.30 5.73 -43.08
C LYS A 185 15.41 4.25 -42.70
N GLU A 186 14.62 3.40 -43.37
CA GLU A 186 14.77 1.95 -43.34
C GLU A 186 16.12 1.59 -43.96
N SER A 187 16.95 0.85 -43.23
CA SER A 187 18.09 0.15 -43.83
C SER A 187 17.52 -0.91 -44.78
N SER A 188 17.85 -0.82 -46.06
CA SER A 188 17.25 -1.59 -47.15
C SER A 188 17.73 -3.05 -47.23
N LEU A 189 18.22 -3.63 -46.13
CA LEU A 189 18.73 -4.99 -46.09
C LEU A 189 17.53 -5.96 -46.08
N SER A 190 17.44 -6.74 -47.14
CA SER A 190 16.39 -7.76 -47.33
C SER A 190 16.96 -8.94 -48.11
N TYR A 191 16.33 -10.09 -47.98
CA TYR A 191 16.70 -11.31 -48.68
C TYR A 191 15.44 -11.95 -49.27
N GLY A 192 15.53 -12.44 -50.50
CA GLY A 192 14.41 -13.11 -51.19
C GLY A 192 13.44 -12.15 -51.88
N ARG A 193 12.17 -12.56 -52.01
CA ARG A 193 11.11 -11.77 -52.65
C ARG A 193 10.45 -10.87 -51.62
N LYS A 194 9.87 -9.75 -52.09
CA LYS A 194 9.09 -8.85 -51.24
C LYS A 194 7.92 -9.56 -50.57
N ILE A 195 7.79 -9.43 -49.25
CA ILE A 195 6.79 -10.12 -48.43
C ILE A 195 5.48 -9.34 -48.47
N LYS A 196 4.50 -9.82 -49.25
CA LYS A 196 3.19 -9.17 -49.42
C LYS A 196 2.15 -9.54 -48.37
N GLY A 197 2.29 -10.68 -47.68
CA GLY A 197 1.34 -11.14 -46.67
C GLY A 197 1.43 -10.35 -45.36
N GLU A 198 0.32 -10.30 -44.61
CA GLU A 198 0.30 -9.78 -43.24
C GLU A 198 0.89 -10.80 -42.26
N PRO A 199 1.65 -10.37 -41.23
CA PRO A 199 2.14 -11.27 -40.20
C PRO A 199 1.02 -11.98 -39.44
N GLN A 200 1.22 -13.27 -39.16
CA GLN A 200 0.38 -14.12 -38.32
C GLN A 200 1.05 -14.32 -36.96
N ASP A 201 0.25 -14.54 -35.92
CA ASP A 201 0.73 -14.88 -34.58
C ASP A 201 1.40 -16.26 -34.60
N ILE A 202 2.61 -16.37 -34.05
CA ILE A 202 3.39 -17.61 -33.98
C ILE A 202 2.59 -18.73 -33.31
N GLN A 203 1.81 -18.43 -32.27
CA GLN A 203 0.98 -19.43 -31.58
C GLN A 203 -0.09 -20.06 -32.49
N SER A 204 -0.57 -19.32 -33.50
CA SER A 204 -1.60 -19.80 -34.43
C SER A 204 -1.05 -20.71 -35.53
N LEU A 205 0.28 -20.80 -35.66
CA LEU A 205 0.92 -21.60 -36.70
C LEU A 205 0.80 -23.09 -36.42
N THR A 206 0.27 -23.82 -37.39
CA THR A 206 0.18 -25.29 -37.36
C THR A 206 1.13 -25.91 -38.38
N SER A 207 1.43 -27.19 -38.22
CA SER A 207 2.25 -27.97 -39.16
C SER A 207 1.69 -27.99 -40.59
N ASP A 208 0.39 -27.72 -40.75
CA ASP A 208 -0.31 -27.68 -42.05
C ASP A 208 -0.26 -26.30 -42.72
N SER A 209 0.36 -25.31 -42.07
CA SER A 209 0.51 -23.95 -42.60
C SER A 209 1.51 -23.95 -43.76
N TYR A 210 0.99 -23.93 -44.99
CA TYR A 210 1.78 -24.06 -46.23
C TYR A 210 2.82 -22.94 -46.40
N GLU A 211 2.50 -21.73 -45.94
CA GLU A 211 3.40 -20.57 -45.92
C GLU A 211 3.10 -19.74 -44.66
N ALA A 212 4.11 -19.54 -43.83
CA ALA A 212 4.06 -18.73 -42.62
C ALA A 212 4.71 -17.37 -42.90
N VAL A 213 3.98 -16.30 -42.58
CA VAL A 213 4.52 -14.94 -42.54
C VAL A 213 4.49 -14.48 -41.09
N ILE A 214 5.65 -14.26 -40.48
CA ILE A 214 5.76 -13.83 -39.09
C ILE A 214 6.55 -12.54 -38.98
N LYS A 215 6.34 -11.83 -37.88
CA LYS A 215 7.09 -10.62 -37.54
C LYS A 215 7.43 -10.65 -36.06
N GLY A 216 8.71 -10.68 -35.73
CA GLY A 216 9.14 -10.78 -34.34
C GLY A 216 10.59 -10.35 -34.14
N LYS A 217 11.03 -10.42 -32.89
CA LYS A 217 12.36 -10.04 -32.44
C LYS A 217 13.25 -11.27 -32.32
N ILE A 218 14.47 -11.16 -32.83
CA ILE A 218 15.49 -12.19 -32.70
C ILE A 218 16.03 -12.18 -31.27
N TYR A 219 16.14 -13.36 -30.65
CA TYR A 219 16.75 -13.49 -29.32
C TYR A 219 17.86 -14.55 -29.25
N ASN A 220 18.10 -15.29 -30.33
CA ASN A 220 19.21 -16.23 -30.46
C ASN A 220 19.58 -16.39 -31.94
N VAL A 221 20.87 -16.52 -32.24
CA VAL A 221 21.40 -16.71 -33.61
C VAL A 221 22.62 -17.63 -33.58
N GLU A 222 22.59 -18.65 -34.44
CA GLU A 222 23.72 -19.52 -34.71
C GLU A 222 23.96 -19.61 -36.23
N SER A 223 25.23 -19.65 -36.63
CA SER A 223 25.60 -19.90 -38.03
C SER A 223 26.74 -20.89 -38.14
N ARG A 224 26.65 -21.84 -39.07
CA ARG A 224 27.72 -22.82 -39.34
C ARG A 224 27.83 -23.15 -40.82
N GLU A 225 29.02 -23.52 -41.27
CA GLU A 225 29.24 -24.02 -42.63
C GLU A 225 28.81 -25.49 -42.73
N THR A 226 28.10 -25.83 -43.80
CA THR A 226 27.65 -27.21 -44.09
C THR A 226 28.66 -27.94 -44.96
N LYS A 227 28.58 -29.28 -44.99
CA LYS A 227 29.38 -30.13 -45.90
C LYS A 227 29.24 -29.76 -47.38
N SER A 228 28.16 -29.05 -47.74
CA SER A 228 27.89 -28.55 -49.10
C SER A 228 28.48 -27.17 -49.41
N LYS A 229 29.34 -26.62 -48.52
CA LYS A 229 29.91 -25.26 -48.60
C LYS A 229 28.89 -24.11 -48.57
N LYS A 230 27.66 -24.40 -48.13
CA LYS A 230 26.65 -23.37 -47.80
C LYS A 230 26.68 -23.08 -46.32
N ILE A 231 26.37 -21.85 -45.94
CA ILE A 231 26.19 -21.43 -44.54
C ILE A 231 24.73 -21.67 -44.17
N ILE A 232 24.48 -22.41 -43.08
CA ILE A 232 23.16 -22.48 -42.45
C ILE A 232 23.13 -21.45 -41.33
N VAL A 233 22.12 -20.59 -41.35
CA VAL A 233 21.78 -19.66 -40.28
C VAL A 233 20.53 -20.18 -39.60
N ILE A 234 20.62 -20.36 -38.29
CA ILE A 234 19.53 -20.78 -37.40
C ILE A 234 19.30 -19.61 -36.45
N PHE A 235 18.08 -19.11 -36.37
CA PHE A 235 17.77 -18.00 -35.47
C PHE A 235 16.37 -18.15 -34.91
N ASP A 236 16.21 -17.69 -33.67
CA ASP A 236 14.96 -17.82 -32.95
C ASP A 236 14.25 -16.46 -32.93
N ILE A 237 12.97 -16.45 -33.34
CA ILE A 237 12.12 -15.27 -33.36
C ILE A 237 10.98 -15.43 -32.36
N ASN A 238 10.70 -14.35 -31.62
CA ASN A 238 9.56 -14.23 -30.71
C ASN A 238 8.70 -13.00 -31.09
N ASP A 239 7.38 -13.17 -31.13
CA ASP A 239 6.39 -12.12 -31.44
C ASP A 239 5.47 -11.74 -30.25
N GLN A 240 5.83 -12.17 -29.04
CA GLN A 240 5.07 -12.14 -27.78
C GLN A 240 3.97 -13.20 -27.66
N SER A 241 3.40 -13.70 -28.78
CA SER A 241 2.44 -14.81 -28.76
C SER A 241 3.15 -16.17 -28.60
N GLY A 242 4.36 -16.29 -29.13
CA GLY A 242 5.18 -17.49 -29.06
C GLY A 242 6.56 -17.29 -29.63
N ALA A 243 7.34 -18.37 -29.66
CA ALA A 243 8.67 -18.39 -30.26
C ALA A 243 8.78 -19.53 -31.27
N THR A 244 9.54 -19.31 -32.35
CA THR A 244 9.80 -20.31 -33.38
C THR A 244 11.21 -20.21 -33.92
N ILE A 245 11.72 -21.36 -34.37
CA ILE A 245 13.07 -21.50 -34.93
C ILE A 245 12.99 -21.31 -36.44
N CYS A 246 13.80 -20.40 -36.97
CA CYS A 246 13.92 -20.12 -38.38
C CYS A 246 15.25 -20.65 -38.92
N LYS A 247 15.22 -21.33 -40.07
CA LYS A 247 16.42 -21.89 -40.73
C LYS A 247 16.55 -21.35 -42.15
N LEU A 248 17.74 -20.90 -42.50
CA LEU A 248 18.05 -20.37 -43.82
C LEU A 248 19.41 -20.89 -44.32
N PHE A 249 19.47 -21.37 -45.56
CA PHE A 249 20.70 -21.78 -46.21
C PHE A 249 21.15 -20.74 -47.22
N LEU A 250 22.35 -20.19 -47.04
CA LEU A 250 22.94 -19.14 -47.86
C LEU A 250 24.26 -19.61 -48.48
N LYS A 251 24.61 -19.04 -49.64
CA LYS A 251 26.00 -19.08 -50.12
C LYS A 251 26.85 -18.15 -49.25
N PRO A 252 28.15 -18.41 -49.07
CA PRO A 252 29.03 -17.56 -48.27
C PRO A 252 28.98 -16.08 -48.66
N GLU A 253 28.98 -15.77 -49.97
CA GLU A 253 28.90 -14.37 -50.43
C GLU A 253 27.60 -13.69 -49.97
N LYS A 254 26.47 -14.40 -50.05
CA LYS A 254 25.16 -13.88 -49.65
C LYS A 254 25.00 -13.76 -48.15
N TYR A 255 25.63 -14.61 -47.37
CA TYR A 255 25.64 -14.49 -45.92
C TYR A 255 26.35 -13.20 -45.49
N GLU A 256 27.54 -12.92 -46.04
CA GLU A 256 28.28 -11.70 -45.72
C GLU A 256 27.51 -10.41 -46.06
N GLU A 257 26.71 -10.42 -47.12
CA GLU A 257 25.86 -9.27 -47.50
C GLU A 257 24.76 -8.96 -46.47
N ILE A 258 24.21 -9.98 -45.80
CA ILE A 258 23.01 -9.82 -44.94
C ILE A 258 23.22 -10.24 -43.49
N LYS A 259 24.45 -10.57 -43.08
CA LYS A 259 24.79 -11.06 -41.73
C LYS A 259 24.31 -10.12 -40.63
N GLU A 260 24.31 -8.81 -40.89
CA GLU A 260 23.86 -7.78 -39.94
C GLU A 260 22.38 -7.91 -39.57
N LEU A 261 21.55 -8.53 -40.43
CA LEU A 261 20.15 -8.81 -40.12
C LEU A 261 20.03 -9.77 -38.93
N PHE A 262 20.96 -10.72 -38.79
CA PHE A 262 20.95 -11.77 -37.77
C PHE A 262 21.70 -11.34 -36.51
N THR A 263 21.28 -10.20 -35.94
CA THR A 263 21.79 -9.72 -34.65
C THR A 263 20.69 -9.86 -33.60
N GLU A 264 21.03 -10.33 -32.40
CA GLU A 264 20.08 -10.37 -31.29
C GLU A 264 19.49 -8.99 -31.01
N GLY A 265 18.18 -8.95 -30.81
CA GLY A 265 17.41 -7.72 -30.65
C GLY A 265 16.89 -7.09 -31.94
N ASN A 266 17.39 -7.49 -33.12
CA ASN A 266 16.81 -7.05 -34.39
C ASN A 266 15.39 -7.59 -34.54
N SER A 267 14.54 -6.80 -35.18
CA SER A 267 13.19 -7.21 -35.55
C SER A 267 13.15 -7.53 -37.04
N LEU A 268 12.61 -8.69 -37.39
CA LEU A 268 12.52 -9.16 -38.77
C LEU A 268 11.09 -9.54 -39.12
N LYS A 269 10.72 -9.32 -40.38
CA LYS A 269 9.57 -9.94 -41.02
C LYS A 269 10.09 -11.12 -41.85
N VAL A 270 9.61 -12.32 -41.55
CA VAL A 270 10.09 -13.56 -42.14
C VAL A 270 8.95 -14.26 -42.85
N MET A 271 9.22 -14.75 -44.06
CA MET A 271 8.30 -15.58 -44.84
C MET A 271 8.98 -16.90 -45.20
N GLY A 272 8.32 -18.01 -44.93
CA GLY A 272 8.86 -19.36 -45.17
C GLY A 272 7.79 -20.43 -45.06
N ASN A 273 8.17 -21.70 -45.18
CA ASN A 273 7.23 -22.81 -44.96
C ASN A 273 7.53 -23.46 -43.63
N MET A 274 6.47 -23.80 -42.87
CA MET A 274 6.62 -24.61 -41.68
C MET A 274 6.98 -26.04 -42.09
N GLN A 275 8.03 -26.59 -41.50
CA GLN A 275 8.49 -27.96 -41.76
C GLN A 275 8.97 -28.61 -40.47
N TYR A 276 8.62 -29.88 -40.29
CA TYR A 276 9.19 -30.70 -39.23
C TYR A 276 10.62 -31.11 -39.61
N ASP A 277 11.61 -30.71 -38.82
CA ASP A 277 12.98 -31.15 -38.98
C ASP A 277 13.21 -32.44 -38.19
N SER A 278 13.30 -33.57 -38.89
CA SER A 278 13.52 -34.89 -38.29
C SER A 278 14.88 -35.06 -37.62
N PHE A 279 15.88 -34.23 -37.95
CA PHE A 279 17.18 -34.27 -37.28
C PHE A 279 17.12 -33.60 -35.91
N SER A 280 16.39 -32.49 -35.80
CA SER A 280 16.28 -31.73 -34.55
C SER A 280 15.01 -32.03 -33.75
N ASN A 281 14.09 -32.82 -34.31
CA ASN A 281 12.81 -33.22 -33.73
C ASN A 281 11.90 -32.04 -33.30
N TYR A 282 11.86 -30.98 -34.10
CA TYR A 282 10.95 -29.86 -33.90
C TYR A 282 10.48 -29.24 -35.22
N ASN A 283 9.35 -28.53 -35.17
CA ASN A 283 8.88 -27.70 -36.27
C ASN A 283 9.73 -26.43 -36.38
N CYS A 284 10.10 -26.07 -37.62
CA CYS A 284 10.86 -24.86 -37.91
C CYS A 284 10.36 -24.22 -39.20
N ILE A 285 10.63 -22.92 -39.34
CA ILE A 285 10.31 -22.19 -40.56
C ILE A 285 11.53 -22.23 -41.48
N MET A 286 11.38 -22.90 -42.63
CA MET A 286 12.36 -22.83 -43.70
C MET A 286 12.18 -21.52 -44.46
N VAL A 287 13.08 -20.58 -44.17
CA VAL A 287 12.96 -19.19 -44.59
C VAL A 287 13.20 -19.05 -46.10
N ARG A 288 12.29 -18.35 -46.77
CA ARG A 288 12.39 -17.97 -48.19
C ARG A 288 12.70 -16.49 -48.37
N SER A 289 12.19 -15.64 -47.49
CA SER A 289 12.40 -14.20 -47.57
C SER A 289 12.44 -13.55 -46.20
N ILE A 290 13.26 -12.51 -46.08
CA ILE A 290 13.48 -11.73 -44.86
C ILE A 290 13.46 -10.25 -45.23
N GLU A 291 12.74 -9.46 -44.45
CA GLU A 291 12.78 -8.01 -44.49
C GLU A 291 13.08 -7.49 -43.08
N SER A 292 13.91 -6.44 -42.98
CA SER A 292 14.02 -5.69 -41.73
C SER A 292 12.65 -5.15 -41.34
N ALA A 293 12.31 -5.25 -40.07
CA ALA A 293 11.04 -4.79 -39.54
C ALA A 293 11.26 -3.86 -38.35
N SER A 294 10.36 -2.90 -38.16
CA SER A 294 10.23 -2.21 -36.88
C SER A 294 9.00 -2.75 -36.15
N ILE A 295 9.20 -3.34 -34.98
CA ILE A 295 8.12 -3.56 -34.02
C ILE A 295 7.93 -2.24 -33.28
N ALA A 296 6.68 -1.79 -33.15
CA ALA A 296 6.41 -0.56 -32.42
C ALA A 296 6.65 -0.85 -30.94
N ASP A 297 7.68 -0.26 -30.36
CA ASP A 297 7.87 -0.30 -28.91
C ASP A 297 6.68 0.38 -28.24
N ARG A 298 6.25 -0.15 -27.09
CA ARG A 298 5.26 0.53 -26.25
C ARG A 298 5.82 1.91 -25.88
N ARG A 299 4.99 2.94 -25.98
CA ARG A 299 5.35 4.31 -25.63
C ARG A 299 4.29 4.93 -24.74
N ASP A 300 4.75 5.68 -23.77
CA ASP A 300 3.93 6.62 -23.03
C ASP A 300 3.81 7.92 -23.86
N LEU A 301 2.61 8.17 -24.40
CA LEU A 301 2.30 9.36 -25.21
C LEU A 301 1.68 10.49 -24.37
N SER A 302 1.49 10.29 -23.07
CA SER A 302 0.90 11.31 -22.20
C SER A 302 1.84 12.51 -22.09
N PRO A 303 1.32 13.76 -22.12
CA PRO A 303 2.11 14.93 -21.80
C PRO A 303 2.56 14.91 -20.33
N ASP A 304 1.67 14.48 -19.43
CA ASP A 304 1.93 14.32 -18.01
C ASP A 304 2.40 12.91 -17.74
N LYS A 305 3.65 12.77 -17.28
CA LYS A 305 4.29 11.47 -17.11
C LYS A 305 3.89 10.83 -15.79
N ARG A 306 3.50 9.56 -15.87
CA ARG A 306 3.21 8.73 -14.69
C ARG A 306 4.50 8.53 -13.88
N ILE A 307 4.32 8.39 -12.57
CA ILE A 307 5.34 7.86 -11.66
C ILE A 307 4.83 6.50 -11.17
N GLU A 308 5.60 5.45 -11.40
CA GLU A 308 5.31 4.15 -10.81
C GLU A 308 5.71 4.17 -9.33
N LEU A 309 4.83 3.73 -8.43
CA LEU A 309 5.09 3.73 -6.99
C LEU A 309 5.23 2.31 -6.42
N HIS A 310 4.86 1.29 -7.19
CA HIS A 310 4.95 -0.11 -6.79
C HIS A 310 5.53 -0.92 -7.94
N ALA A 311 6.81 -1.29 -7.82
CA ALA A 311 7.48 -2.12 -8.81
C ALA A 311 8.31 -3.21 -8.14
N ASP A 312 8.03 -4.45 -8.54
CA ASP A 312 8.83 -5.61 -8.20
C ASP A 312 9.93 -5.83 -9.24
N THR A 313 11.10 -6.22 -8.76
CA THR A 313 12.24 -6.64 -9.56
C THR A 313 12.44 -8.14 -9.44
N GLN A 314 13.36 -8.71 -10.22
CA GLN A 314 13.75 -10.12 -10.13
C GLN A 314 14.18 -10.59 -8.73
N PHE A 315 14.43 -9.68 -7.79
CA PHE A 315 14.75 -10.00 -6.39
C PHE A 315 13.52 -10.34 -5.55
N SER A 316 12.31 -10.02 -6.01
CA SER A 316 11.06 -10.54 -5.43
C SER A 316 10.92 -12.03 -5.75
N ALA A 317 11.30 -12.87 -4.78
CA ALA A 317 11.37 -14.32 -4.93
C ALA A 317 10.08 -14.91 -5.52
N SER A 318 10.22 -15.59 -6.66
CA SER A 318 9.13 -16.27 -7.39
C SER A 318 7.99 -15.36 -7.88
N ASN A 319 8.16 -14.03 -7.85
CA ASN A 319 7.16 -13.07 -8.30
C ASN A 319 7.71 -12.11 -9.36
N GLY A 320 8.92 -11.59 -9.17
CA GLY A 320 9.51 -10.64 -10.10
C GLY A 320 10.35 -11.31 -11.19
N PHE A 321 10.21 -10.81 -12.43
CA PHE A 321 10.90 -11.34 -13.61
C PHE A 321 11.78 -10.31 -14.33
N ILE A 322 11.76 -9.05 -13.88
CA ILE A 322 12.42 -7.93 -14.57
C ILE A 322 13.68 -7.52 -13.82
N SER A 323 14.81 -7.42 -14.51
CA SER A 323 16.04 -6.93 -13.90
C SER A 323 15.96 -5.42 -13.63
N PRO A 324 16.58 -4.92 -12.54
CA PRO A 324 16.63 -3.49 -12.22
C PRO A 324 17.03 -2.61 -13.41
N LYS A 325 18.08 -3.00 -14.14
CA LYS A 325 18.57 -2.28 -15.31
C LYS A 325 17.56 -2.20 -16.45
N ALA A 326 16.83 -3.29 -16.70
CA ALA A 326 15.81 -3.32 -17.75
C ALA A 326 14.61 -2.43 -17.38
N LEU A 327 14.16 -2.49 -16.11
CA LEU A 327 13.09 -1.65 -15.59
C LEU A 327 13.40 -0.17 -15.76
N ILE A 328 14.54 0.29 -15.23
CA ILE A 328 14.94 1.71 -15.30
C ILE A 328 15.07 2.18 -16.75
N LYS A 329 15.64 1.34 -17.64
CA LYS A 329 15.79 1.69 -19.05
C LYS A 329 14.44 1.89 -19.75
N GLU A 330 13.45 1.05 -19.46
CA GLU A 330 12.14 1.16 -20.10
C GLU A 330 11.37 2.38 -19.60
N LEU A 331 11.39 2.65 -18.29
CA LEU A 331 10.73 3.82 -17.70
C LEU A 331 11.37 5.13 -18.16
N GLU A 332 12.70 5.15 -18.31
CA GLU A 332 13.43 6.28 -18.92
C GLU A 332 13.00 6.50 -20.38
N ASN A 333 12.85 5.44 -21.18
CA ASN A 333 12.35 5.55 -22.56
C ASN A 333 10.93 6.12 -22.63
N TRP A 334 10.11 5.89 -21.59
CA TRP A 334 8.78 6.46 -21.46
C TRP A 334 8.77 7.89 -20.89
N GLY A 335 9.92 8.37 -20.42
CA GLY A 335 10.09 9.71 -19.86
C GLY A 335 9.63 9.84 -18.41
N HIS A 336 9.53 8.75 -17.66
CA HIS A 336 9.13 8.79 -16.26
C HIS A 336 10.23 9.44 -15.41
N GLU A 337 9.84 10.31 -14.47
CA GLU A 337 10.78 11.06 -13.62
C GLU A 337 11.21 10.29 -12.38
N ALA A 338 10.40 9.33 -11.93
CA ALA A 338 10.69 8.51 -10.76
C ALA A 338 10.05 7.12 -10.83
N VAL A 339 10.56 6.21 -10.00
CA VAL A 339 10.02 4.86 -9.81
C VAL A 339 10.20 4.39 -8.36
N GLY A 340 9.14 3.85 -7.77
CA GLY A 340 9.14 3.14 -6.50
C GLY A 340 9.56 1.69 -6.66
N ILE A 341 10.62 1.29 -5.95
CA ILE A 341 11.11 -0.08 -5.90
C ILE A 341 10.62 -0.69 -4.60
N THR A 342 9.79 -1.73 -4.69
CA THR A 342 9.01 -2.25 -3.55
C THR A 342 9.07 -3.76 -3.50
N ASP A 343 10.25 -4.35 -3.68
CA ASP A 343 10.41 -5.81 -3.67
C ASP A 343 9.82 -6.46 -2.39
N GLN A 344 9.27 -7.66 -2.56
CA GLN A 344 8.53 -8.34 -1.50
C GLN A 344 9.45 -8.84 -0.37
N GLY A 345 9.41 -8.14 0.75
CA GLY A 345 10.13 -8.49 1.98
C GLY A 345 11.66 -8.37 1.89
N VAL A 346 12.19 -7.78 0.83
CA VAL A 346 13.63 -7.63 0.59
C VAL A 346 13.95 -6.28 -0.06
N VAL A 347 15.22 -5.86 0.06
CA VAL A 347 15.76 -4.63 -0.56
C VAL A 347 17.01 -4.91 -1.41
N GLN A 348 17.15 -6.15 -1.88
CA GLN A 348 18.35 -6.63 -2.57
C GLN A 348 18.60 -5.92 -3.91
N ALA A 349 17.55 -5.38 -4.54
CA ALA A 349 17.67 -4.63 -5.78
C ALA A 349 18.33 -3.25 -5.63
N PHE A 350 18.46 -2.73 -4.40
CA PHE A 350 18.86 -1.33 -4.18
C PHE A 350 20.21 -0.97 -4.82
N PRO A 351 21.29 -1.77 -4.70
CA PRO A 351 22.56 -1.46 -5.35
C PRO A 351 22.43 -1.38 -6.87
N ASP A 352 21.79 -2.37 -7.48
CA ASP A 352 21.59 -2.44 -8.93
C ASP A 352 20.71 -1.30 -9.45
N ILE A 353 19.71 -0.89 -8.67
CA ILE A 353 18.86 0.27 -8.97
C ILE A 353 19.67 1.57 -8.89
N ALA A 354 20.47 1.75 -7.83
CA ALA A 354 21.31 2.93 -7.64
C ALA A 354 22.28 3.09 -8.82
N ASP A 355 22.91 2.00 -9.25
CA ASP A 355 23.77 1.98 -10.43
C ASP A 355 22.98 2.26 -11.72
N ALA A 356 21.77 1.70 -11.85
CA ALA A 356 20.95 1.86 -13.04
C ALA A 356 20.40 3.28 -13.24
N VAL A 357 20.15 4.03 -12.16
CA VAL A 357 19.67 5.44 -12.22
C VAL A 357 20.81 6.46 -12.29
N ASN A 358 22.05 6.05 -11.99
CA ASN A 358 23.18 6.97 -11.96
C ASN A 358 23.40 7.66 -13.32
N GLY A 359 23.46 8.99 -13.32
CA GLY A 359 23.63 9.80 -14.52
C GLY A 359 22.39 9.91 -15.42
N LYS A 360 21.21 9.49 -14.94
CA LYS A 360 19.93 9.56 -15.66
C LYS A 360 18.98 10.56 -15.03
N ASN A 361 17.92 10.91 -15.77
CA ASN A 361 16.87 11.83 -15.31
C ASN A 361 15.77 11.17 -14.46
N ILE A 362 15.78 9.84 -14.35
CA ILE A 362 14.84 9.07 -13.52
C ILE A 362 15.41 8.85 -12.12
N ARG A 363 14.59 9.03 -11.09
CA ARG A 363 14.95 8.85 -9.67
C ARG A 363 14.35 7.57 -9.11
N ALA A 364 15.08 6.90 -8.22
CA ALA A 364 14.54 5.77 -7.48
C ALA A 364 13.96 6.22 -6.13
N LEU A 365 12.76 5.74 -5.82
CA LEU A 365 12.16 5.79 -4.49
C LEU A 365 12.35 4.41 -3.86
N TYR A 366 13.22 4.34 -2.86
CA TYR A 366 13.60 3.09 -2.23
C TYR A 366 12.57 2.68 -1.18
N GLY A 367 11.86 1.58 -1.44
CA GLY A 367 10.85 1.03 -0.56
C GLY A 367 10.95 -0.50 -0.45
N MET A 368 9.96 -1.10 0.19
CA MET A 368 9.84 -2.53 0.36
C MET A 368 8.37 -2.86 0.58
N GLU A 369 7.86 -3.88 -0.10
CA GLU A 369 6.56 -4.43 0.24
C GLU A 369 6.71 -5.34 1.46
N MET A 370 6.04 -4.99 2.57
CA MET A 370 6.13 -5.73 3.82
C MET A 370 4.82 -6.45 4.13
N LYS A 371 4.94 -7.68 4.64
CA LYS A 371 3.82 -8.37 5.27
C LYS A 371 3.81 -8.01 6.74
N LEU A 372 2.86 -7.15 7.12
CA LEU A 372 2.61 -6.83 8.51
C LEU A 372 1.69 -7.90 9.11
N LEU A 373 2.07 -8.42 10.29
CA LEU A 373 1.25 -9.32 11.09
C LEU A 373 0.84 -8.56 12.35
N GLU A 374 -0.41 -8.70 12.76
CA GLU A 374 -0.87 -8.16 14.05
C GLU A 374 -0.38 -9.07 15.18
N ASP A 375 0.20 -8.48 16.24
CA ASP A 375 0.71 -9.20 17.41
C ASP A 375 -0.41 -9.79 18.28
N TYR A 376 -1.64 -9.31 18.10
CA TYR A 376 -2.81 -9.71 18.87
C TYR A 376 -4.01 -9.90 17.94
N ILE A 377 -4.89 -10.81 18.34
CA ILE A 377 -6.17 -11.00 17.65
C ILE A 377 -7.06 -9.81 18.04
N ARG A 378 -7.41 -8.96 17.06
CA ARG A 378 -8.32 -7.83 17.28
C ARG A 378 -9.76 -8.32 17.50
N ILE A 379 -10.13 -8.50 18.77
CA ILE A 379 -11.49 -8.88 19.16
C ILE A 379 -12.42 -7.67 19.22
N PHE A 380 -11.95 -6.56 19.80
CA PHE A 380 -12.75 -5.35 20.00
C PHE A 380 -12.02 -4.14 19.44
N THR A 381 -12.72 -3.40 18.59
CA THR A 381 -12.26 -2.12 18.06
C THR A 381 -13.02 -1.01 18.79
N LYS A 382 -12.33 -0.27 19.66
CA LYS A 382 -12.90 0.87 20.40
C LYS A 382 -12.68 2.17 19.62
N LYS A 383 -13.75 2.90 19.32
CA LYS A 383 -13.68 4.25 18.72
C LYS A 383 -14.26 5.36 19.60
N GLU A 384 -15.10 5.06 20.59
CA GLU A 384 -15.73 6.06 21.48
C GLU A 384 -15.54 5.72 22.98
N GLU A 385 -15.44 6.75 23.83
CA GLU A 385 -15.09 6.62 25.25
C GLU A 385 -16.22 6.06 26.13
N GLU A 386 -17.49 6.20 25.70
CA GLU A 386 -18.69 5.98 26.53
C GLU A 386 -19.58 4.79 26.11
N ASN A 387 -19.01 3.73 25.54
CA ASN A 387 -19.84 2.59 25.17
C ASN A 387 -20.30 1.78 26.40
N SER A 388 -21.61 1.68 26.58
CA SER A 388 -22.22 0.75 27.54
C SER A 388 -22.22 -0.67 26.98
N PHE A 389 -21.67 -1.63 27.74
CA PHE A 389 -21.66 -3.05 27.37
C PHE A 389 -23.00 -3.76 27.64
N ASN A 390 -24.10 -3.00 27.75
CA ASN A 390 -25.44 -3.55 27.99
C ASN A 390 -26.24 -3.71 26.69
N THR A 391 -25.82 -3.06 25.59
CA THR A 391 -26.55 -3.09 24.31
C THR A 391 -25.62 -3.37 23.15
N PHE A 392 -25.98 -4.40 22.38
CA PHE A 392 -25.25 -4.84 21.20
C PHE A 392 -26.19 -4.94 20.01
N VAL A 393 -25.69 -4.65 18.81
CA VAL A 393 -26.38 -5.00 17.57
C VAL A 393 -25.51 -5.97 16.80
N VAL A 394 -25.99 -7.21 16.70
CA VAL A 394 -25.32 -8.26 15.96
C VAL A 394 -25.87 -8.25 14.54
N PHE A 395 -25.00 -8.17 13.54
CA PHE A 395 -25.43 -8.05 12.15
C PHE A 395 -24.56 -8.87 11.20
N ASP A 396 -25.11 -9.11 10.02
CA ASP A 396 -24.50 -9.81 8.89
C ASP A 396 -25.03 -9.15 7.60
N ILE A 397 -24.22 -9.16 6.54
CA ILE A 397 -24.62 -8.64 5.22
C ILE A 397 -24.40 -9.67 4.12
N GLU A 398 -25.32 -9.67 3.15
CA GLU A 398 -25.09 -10.34 1.88
C GLU A 398 -24.72 -9.31 0.81
N THR A 399 -23.84 -9.70 -0.11
CA THR A 399 -23.22 -8.77 -1.06
C THR A 399 -23.02 -9.38 -2.45
N THR A 400 -22.83 -8.54 -3.46
CA THR A 400 -22.58 -9.00 -4.85
C THR A 400 -21.16 -9.54 -5.08
N GLY A 401 -20.30 -9.55 -4.07
CA GLY A 401 -18.88 -9.90 -4.16
C GLY A 401 -18.10 -9.48 -2.91
N LEU A 402 -16.77 -9.58 -2.94
CA LEU A 402 -15.94 -9.44 -1.74
C LEU A 402 -15.36 -8.04 -1.52
N SER A 403 -15.51 -7.11 -2.47
CA SER A 403 -14.89 -5.80 -2.40
C SER A 403 -15.90 -4.75 -1.95
N SER A 404 -15.75 -4.18 -0.76
CA SER A 404 -16.63 -3.08 -0.31
C SER A 404 -16.65 -1.88 -1.28
N ARG A 405 -15.55 -1.67 -2.01
CA ARG A 405 -15.43 -0.63 -3.05
C ARG A 405 -16.20 -0.99 -4.32
N ASN A 406 -16.00 -2.19 -4.87
CA ASN A 406 -16.51 -2.54 -6.20
C ASN A 406 -17.89 -3.25 -6.16
N ASP A 407 -18.23 -3.83 -5.02
CA ASP A 407 -19.45 -4.59 -4.79
C ASP A 407 -20.50 -3.80 -4.02
N ARG A 408 -21.70 -4.38 -3.91
CA ARG A 408 -22.88 -3.74 -3.34
C ARG A 408 -23.57 -4.70 -2.38
N ILE A 409 -24.24 -4.12 -1.38
CA ILE A 409 -25.03 -4.85 -0.39
C ILE A 409 -26.35 -5.29 -1.04
N THR A 410 -26.79 -6.51 -0.74
CA THR A 410 -28.05 -7.11 -1.22
C THR A 410 -29.00 -7.50 -0.09
N GLU A 411 -28.51 -7.67 1.14
CA GLU A 411 -29.32 -7.87 2.34
C GLU A 411 -28.56 -7.35 3.57
N ILE A 412 -29.28 -6.78 4.53
CA ILE A 412 -28.77 -6.50 5.88
C ILE A 412 -29.68 -7.21 6.88
N GLY A 413 -29.11 -8.13 7.65
CA GLY A 413 -29.78 -8.80 8.75
C GLY A 413 -29.13 -8.39 10.07
N ALA A 414 -29.94 -8.05 11.07
CA ALA A 414 -29.43 -7.69 12.38
C ALA A 414 -30.40 -8.06 13.51
N VAL A 415 -29.85 -8.23 14.71
CA VAL A 415 -30.62 -8.40 15.94
C VAL A 415 -30.04 -7.53 17.05
N LYS A 416 -30.93 -6.93 17.85
CA LYS A 416 -30.54 -6.11 18.99
C LYS A 416 -30.58 -6.94 20.26
N ILE A 417 -29.50 -6.89 21.03
CA ILE A 417 -29.37 -7.51 22.34
C ILE A 417 -29.37 -6.39 23.39
N ILE A 418 -30.26 -6.48 24.36
CA ILE A 418 -30.30 -5.59 25.54
C ILE A 418 -30.28 -6.48 26.78
N ASP A 419 -29.33 -6.23 27.69
CA ASP A 419 -29.16 -6.99 28.94
C ASP A 419 -29.15 -8.51 28.73
N GLY A 420 -28.38 -8.96 27.72
CA GLY A 420 -28.21 -10.37 27.39
C GLY A 420 -29.40 -11.03 26.68
N LYS A 421 -30.43 -10.26 26.28
CA LYS A 421 -31.62 -10.79 25.59
C LYS A 421 -31.81 -10.15 24.23
N ILE A 422 -32.13 -10.98 23.23
CA ILE A 422 -32.54 -10.48 21.92
C ILE A 422 -33.91 -9.79 22.07
N THR A 423 -33.99 -8.53 21.68
CA THR A 423 -35.17 -7.66 21.86
C THR A 423 -35.80 -7.24 20.54
N GLU A 424 -34.99 -7.01 19.50
CA GLU A 424 -35.46 -6.56 18.19
C GLU A 424 -34.73 -7.31 17.07
N VAL A 425 -35.37 -7.38 15.90
CA VAL A 425 -34.81 -7.98 14.68
C VAL A 425 -35.02 -6.99 13.53
N TYR A 426 -33.98 -6.80 12.73
CA TYR A 426 -33.98 -6.01 11.51
C TYR A 426 -33.61 -6.94 10.35
N ASN A 427 -34.36 -6.89 9.26
CA ASN A 427 -34.05 -7.62 8.03
C ASN A 427 -34.53 -6.84 6.83
N GLN A 428 -33.62 -6.46 5.93
CA GLN A 428 -33.94 -5.68 4.74
C GLN A 428 -33.12 -6.16 3.54
N LEU A 429 -33.82 -6.59 2.48
CA LEU A 429 -33.20 -6.77 1.18
C LEU A 429 -32.88 -5.40 0.56
N VAL A 430 -31.82 -5.32 -0.23
CA VAL A 430 -31.33 -4.07 -0.79
C VAL A 430 -31.20 -4.23 -2.29
N ASN A 431 -31.72 -3.28 -3.06
CA ASN A 431 -31.44 -3.20 -4.48
C ASN A 431 -29.97 -2.74 -4.68
N PRO A 432 -29.08 -3.59 -5.20
CA PRO A 432 -27.67 -3.27 -5.34
C PRO A 432 -27.37 -2.35 -6.55
N GLU A 433 -28.36 -2.04 -7.39
CA GLU A 433 -28.21 -1.30 -8.65
C GLU A 433 -27.19 -1.92 -9.62
N LYS A 434 -26.88 -3.20 -9.44
CA LYS A 434 -26.00 -4.01 -10.32
C LYS A 434 -26.47 -5.46 -10.35
N ASN A 435 -26.11 -6.16 -11.41
CA ASN A 435 -26.38 -7.59 -11.50
C ASN A 435 -25.60 -8.38 -10.43
N ILE A 436 -26.30 -9.25 -9.71
CA ILE A 436 -25.72 -10.24 -8.81
C ILE A 436 -25.13 -11.40 -9.65
N PRO A 437 -23.83 -11.72 -9.53
CA PRO A 437 -23.21 -12.81 -10.27
C PRO A 437 -23.84 -14.18 -9.94
N PRO A 438 -23.98 -15.12 -10.91
CA PRO A 438 -24.62 -16.41 -10.66
C PRO A 438 -24.04 -17.20 -9.49
N LYS A 439 -22.72 -17.12 -9.29
CA LYS A 439 -22.05 -17.78 -8.15
C LYS A 439 -22.49 -17.22 -6.81
N ILE A 440 -22.79 -15.92 -6.71
CA ILE A 440 -23.29 -15.29 -5.49
C ILE A 440 -24.75 -15.70 -5.25
N VAL A 441 -25.55 -15.78 -6.32
CA VAL A 441 -26.93 -16.29 -6.23
C VAL A 441 -26.94 -17.74 -5.73
N GLU A 442 -26.02 -18.58 -6.20
CA GLU A 442 -25.88 -19.97 -5.72
C GLU A 442 -25.51 -20.04 -4.23
N LEU A 443 -24.68 -19.11 -3.75
CA LEU A 443 -24.24 -19.08 -2.35
C LEU A 443 -25.30 -18.54 -1.41
N THR A 444 -25.96 -17.44 -1.77
CA THR A 444 -26.86 -16.66 -0.90
C THR A 444 -28.34 -16.97 -1.11
N GLY A 445 -28.68 -17.55 -2.27
CA GLY A 445 -30.07 -17.70 -2.71
C GLY A 445 -30.75 -16.39 -3.11
N ILE A 446 -30.10 -15.22 -2.98
CA ILE A 446 -30.67 -13.93 -3.35
C ILE A 446 -30.56 -13.75 -4.86
N THR A 447 -31.72 -13.66 -5.53
CA THR A 447 -31.80 -13.49 -6.98
C THR A 447 -31.99 -12.01 -7.36
N ASN A 448 -31.59 -11.63 -8.58
CA ASN A 448 -31.84 -10.28 -9.10
C ASN A 448 -33.33 -9.89 -9.04
N ALA A 449 -34.24 -10.85 -9.25
CA ALA A 449 -35.68 -10.61 -9.17
C ALA A 449 -36.20 -10.31 -7.75
N MET A 450 -35.51 -10.83 -6.71
CA MET A 450 -35.88 -10.55 -5.32
C MET A 450 -35.54 -9.13 -4.90
N VAL A 451 -34.45 -8.56 -5.44
CA VAL A 451 -33.93 -7.25 -5.03
C VAL A 451 -34.32 -6.10 -5.97
N GLU A 452 -34.89 -6.40 -7.15
CA GLU A 452 -35.19 -5.40 -8.18
C GLU A 452 -36.11 -4.27 -7.68
N ASN A 453 -37.09 -4.60 -6.83
CA ASN A 453 -38.08 -3.65 -6.32
C ASN A 453 -37.82 -3.23 -4.86
N GLU A 454 -36.71 -3.67 -4.28
CA GLU A 454 -36.33 -3.34 -2.91
C GLU A 454 -35.72 -1.94 -2.84
N PRO A 455 -35.72 -1.29 -1.65
CA PRO A 455 -35.06 -0.01 -1.48
C PRO A 455 -33.55 -0.12 -1.75
N VAL A 456 -33.01 0.94 -2.35
CA VAL A 456 -31.57 1.14 -2.56
C VAL A 456 -30.86 1.51 -1.26
N ILE A 457 -29.54 1.33 -1.21
CA ILE A 457 -28.74 1.45 0.02
C ILE A 457 -28.79 2.85 0.64
N ASP A 458 -29.02 3.90 -0.15
CA ASP A 458 -29.13 5.28 0.32
C ASP A 458 -30.32 5.52 1.26
N LYS A 459 -31.36 4.69 1.18
CA LYS A 459 -32.50 4.68 2.10
C LYS A 459 -32.32 3.69 3.25
N VAL A 460 -31.83 2.49 2.92
CA VAL A 460 -31.71 1.39 3.90
C VAL A 460 -30.62 1.68 4.93
N LEU A 461 -29.50 2.27 4.53
CA LEU A 461 -28.37 2.49 5.43
C LEU A 461 -28.73 3.46 6.58
N PRO A 462 -29.33 4.64 6.35
CA PRO A 462 -29.81 5.48 7.45
C PRO A 462 -30.74 4.77 8.44
N GLU A 463 -31.71 4.00 7.94
CA GLU A 463 -32.64 3.23 8.79
C GLU A 463 -31.92 2.17 9.62
N PHE A 464 -30.94 1.49 9.03
CA PHE A 464 -30.09 0.55 9.76
C PHE A 464 -29.22 1.25 10.82
N LEU A 465 -28.65 2.42 10.52
CA LEU A 465 -27.87 3.19 11.49
C LEU A 465 -28.72 3.70 12.66
N ASP A 466 -29.97 4.07 12.40
CA ASP A 466 -30.94 4.43 13.44
C ASP A 466 -31.29 3.21 14.31
N PHE A 467 -31.45 2.04 13.70
CA PHE A 467 -31.63 0.78 14.44
C PHE A 467 -30.43 0.48 15.34
N VAL A 468 -29.21 0.72 14.87
CA VAL A 468 -27.96 0.54 15.62
C VAL A 468 -27.86 1.53 16.80
N GLY A 469 -28.17 2.81 16.58
CA GLY A 469 -28.00 3.86 17.58
C GLY A 469 -26.55 3.91 18.09
N ASP A 470 -26.38 3.93 19.42
CA ASP A 470 -25.08 3.95 20.11
C ASP A 470 -24.60 2.55 20.52
N SER A 471 -25.25 1.49 20.03
CA SER A 471 -24.93 0.11 20.38
C SER A 471 -23.57 -0.31 19.84
N ILE A 472 -22.91 -1.23 20.55
CA ILE A 472 -21.70 -1.90 20.03
C ILE A 472 -22.13 -2.86 18.91
N LEU A 473 -21.52 -2.74 17.74
CA LEU A 473 -21.74 -3.67 16.64
C LEU A 473 -21.05 -5.00 16.90
N VAL A 474 -21.64 -6.09 16.46
CA VAL A 474 -21.04 -7.43 16.56
C VAL A 474 -21.26 -8.15 15.25
N ALA A 475 -20.22 -8.77 14.70
CA ALA A 475 -20.32 -9.57 13.48
C ALA A 475 -19.34 -10.74 13.52
N HIS A 476 -19.46 -11.67 12.58
CA HIS A 476 -18.57 -12.82 12.46
C HIS A 476 -17.63 -12.63 11.27
N ASN A 477 -16.36 -12.27 11.54
CA ASN A 477 -15.44 -11.63 10.60
C ASN A 477 -15.81 -10.16 10.35
N ALA A 478 -16.00 -9.41 11.44
CA ALA A 478 -16.62 -8.07 11.42
C ALA A 478 -15.96 -7.05 10.47
N ASP A 479 -14.67 -7.20 10.15
CA ASP A 479 -13.98 -6.33 9.19
C ASP A 479 -14.62 -6.34 7.81
N PHE A 480 -15.21 -7.47 7.40
CA PHE A 480 -15.91 -7.57 6.13
C PHE A 480 -17.18 -6.72 6.13
N ASP A 481 -18.11 -7.01 7.03
CA ASP A 481 -19.41 -6.33 7.09
C ASP A 481 -19.25 -4.84 7.37
N THR A 482 -18.41 -4.48 8.34
CA THR A 482 -18.16 -3.08 8.71
C THR A 482 -17.48 -2.30 7.60
N ALA A 483 -16.62 -2.91 6.77
CA ALA A 483 -16.01 -2.23 5.63
C ALA A 483 -17.05 -1.84 4.56
N PHE A 484 -18.07 -2.67 4.32
CA PHE A 484 -19.18 -2.33 3.43
C PHE A 484 -20.05 -1.21 4.00
N ILE A 485 -20.38 -1.26 5.30
CA ILE A 485 -21.13 -0.18 5.94
C ILE A 485 -20.35 1.13 5.90
N PHE A 486 -19.05 1.10 6.24
CA PHE A 486 -18.17 2.27 6.20
C PHE A 486 -18.08 2.88 4.80
N GLU A 487 -17.86 2.06 3.76
CA GLU A 487 -17.75 2.55 2.38
C GLU A 487 -19.06 3.19 1.89
N ASN A 488 -20.22 2.64 2.26
CA ASN A 488 -21.50 3.25 1.92
C ASN A 488 -21.77 4.52 2.74
N CYS A 489 -21.40 4.58 4.02
CA CYS A 489 -21.43 5.81 4.81
C CYS A 489 -20.59 6.90 4.16
N ARG A 490 -19.36 6.56 3.72
CA ARG A 490 -18.44 7.47 3.02
C ARG A 490 -19.09 8.06 1.76
N ARG A 491 -19.71 7.22 0.92
CA ARG A 491 -20.40 7.66 -0.31
C ARG A 491 -21.56 8.60 -0.05
N LEU A 492 -22.30 8.36 1.02
CA LEU A 492 -23.43 9.18 1.43
C LEU A 492 -23.03 10.37 2.30
N SER A 493 -21.73 10.57 2.54
CA SER A 493 -21.20 11.58 3.46
C SER A 493 -21.80 11.49 4.88
N ILE A 494 -22.12 10.27 5.32
CA ILE A 494 -22.59 9.97 6.68
C ILE A 494 -21.37 9.73 7.56
N SER A 495 -21.33 10.37 8.73
CA SER A 495 -20.28 10.14 9.71
C SER A 495 -20.36 8.71 10.24
N TRP A 496 -19.23 8.00 10.20
CA TRP A 496 -19.12 6.65 10.73
C TRP A 496 -18.07 6.60 11.84
N SER A 497 -18.54 6.42 13.07
CA SER A 497 -17.73 6.17 14.26
C SER A 497 -18.49 5.16 15.12
N ARG A 498 -18.11 3.89 15.01
CA ARG A 498 -18.75 2.80 15.74
C ARG A 498 -17.71 1.82 16.25
N SER A 499 -17.89 1.39 17.50
CA SER A 499 -17.11 0.29 18.05
C SER A 499 -17.73 -1.04 17.63
N PHE A 500 -16.90 -2.04 17.37
CA PHE A 500 -17.37 -3.35 16.97
C PHE A 500 -16.57 -4.49 17.60
N ILE A 501 -17.23 -5.63 17.77
CA ILE A 501 -16.66 -6.90 18.23
C ILE A 501 -16.68 -7.91 17.09
N ASP A 502 -15.55 -8.58 16.86
CA ASP A 502 -15.47 -9.71 15.95
C ASP A 502 -15.59 -11.04 16.71
N THR A 503 -16.68 -11.75 16.48
CA THR A 503 -16.92 -13.07 17.07
C THR A 503 -16.00 -14.15 16.50
N LEU A 504 -15.44 -13.99 15.29
CA LEU A 504 -14.47 -14.92 14.73
C LEU A 504 -13.15 -14.82 15.50
N ALA A 505 -12.65 -13.60 15.70
CA ALA A 505 -11.53 -13.29 16.56
C ALA A 505 -11.74 -13.83 17.98
N LEU A 506 -12.91 -13.55 18.59
CA LEU A 506 -13.24 -14.04 19.93
C LEU A 506 -13.25 -15.58 19.99
N ALA A 507 -13.87 -16.24 19.01
CA ALA A 507 -13.92 -17.70 18.94
C ALA A 507 -12.53 -18.34 18.84
N ARG A 508 -11.61 -17.73 18.08
CA ARG A 508 -10.22 -18.22 17.97
C ARG A 508 -9.47 -18.14 19.29
N ALA A 509 -9.76 -17.11 20.09
CA ALA A 509 -9.17 -16.95 21.41
C ALA A 509 -9.75 -17.94 22.43
N LEU A 510 -11.07 -18.18 22.39
CA LEU A 510 -11.76 -19.04 23.34
C LEU A 510 -11.64 -20.55 23.03
N TYR A 511 -11.60 -20.92 21.76
CA TYR A 511 -11.64 -22.31 21.30
C TYR A 511 -10.50 -22.63 20.30
N PRO A 512 -9.22 -22.43 20.66
CA PRO A 512 -8.08 -22.60 19.75
C PRO A 512 -7.92 -24.03 19.20
N GLU A 513 -8.52 -25.03 19.85
CA GLU A 513 -8.49 -26.43 19.46
C GLU A 513 -9.42 -26.79 18.30
N LEU A 514 -10.37 -25.93 17.95
CA LEU A 514 -11.26 -26.18 16.81
C LEU A 514 -10.49 -26.14 15.49
N ARG A 515 -10.80 -27.10 14.60
CA ARG A 515 -10.18 -27.19 13.26
C ARG A 515 -10.36 -25.89 12.45
N ASN A 516 -11.48 -25.22 12.63
CA ASN A 516 -11.77 -23.91 12.07
C ASN A 516 -12.90 -23.26 12.90
N HIS A 517 -13.08 -21.96 12.71
CA HIS A 517 -14.04 -21.15 13.46
C HIS A 517 -15.12 -20.57 12.56
N LYS A 518 -15.47 -21.26 11.47
CA LYS A 518 -16.59 -20.86 10.62
C LYS A 518 -17.89 -20.88 11.44
N LEU A 519 -18.83 -20.00 11.10
CA LEU A 519 -20.13 -19.90 11.77
C LEU A 519 -20.79 -21.28 11.95
N ASN A 520 -20.87 -22.09 10.90
CA ASN A 520 -21.47 -23.43 10.93
C ASN A 520 -20.73 -24.45 11.84
N THR A 521 -19.43 -24.26 12.08
CA THR A 521 -18.65 -25.08 13.00
C THR A 521 -18.93 -24.65 14.44
N LEU A 522 -19.00 -23.35 14.68
CA LEU A 522 -19.30 -22.78 15.99
C LEU A 522 -20.73 -23.08 16.43
N THR A 523 -21.72 -23.01 15.53
CA THR A 523 -23.11 -23.35 15.86
C THR A 523 -23.23 -24.80 16.30
N LYS A 524 -22.53 -25.73 15.64
CA LYS A 524 -22.47 -27.14 16.05
C LYS A 524 -21.77 -27.34 17.39
N HIS A 525 -20.64 -26.67 17.61
CA HIS A 525 -19.86 -26.79 18.84
C HIS A 525 -20.62 -26.26 20.06
N LEU A 526 -21.29 -25.11 19.90
CA LEU A 526 -22.00 -24.42 20.98
C LEU A 526 -23.49 -24.80 21.07
N GLU A 527 -23.93 -25.78 20.28
CA GLU A 527 -25.32 -26.25 20.22
C GLU A 527 -26.33 -25.13 19.93
N VAL A 528 -25.97 -24.22 19.02
CA VAL A 528 -26.81 -23.13 18.52
C VAL A 528 -27.49 -23.58 17.22
N LYS A 529 -28.77 -23.25 17.06
CA LYS A 529 -29.49 -23.51 15.81
C LYS A 529 -29.08 -22.51 14.73
N LEU A 530 -28.81 -23.03 13.54
CA LEU A 530 -28.59 -22.27 12.32
C LEU A 530 -29.71 -22.62 11.33
N GLU A 531 -30.63 -21.69 11.14
CA GLU A 531 -31.73 -21.82 10.17
C GLU A 531 -31.26 -21.13 8.86
N ASN A 532 -31.58 -21.70 7.69
CA ASN A 532 -31.21 -21.21 6.34
C ASN A 532 -29.87 -20.45 6.23
N HIS A 533 -28.76 -21.19 6.28
CA HIS A 533 -27.42 -20.60 6.12
C HIS A 533 -27.33 -19.74 4.83
N HIS A 534 -26.72 -18.55 4.93
CA HIS A 534 -26.65 -17.51 3.89
C HIS A 534 -27.93 -16.68 3.71
N ARG A 535 -28.68 -16.52 4.79
CA ARG A 535 -29.65 -15.44 4.95
C ARG A 535 -29.17 -14.55 6.08
N ALA A 536 -28.97 -13.27 5.78
CA ALA A 536 -28.32 -12.35 6.71
C ALA A 536 -29.03 -12.31 8.08
N SER A 537 -30.37 -12.38 8.10
CA SER A 537 -31.14 -12.38 9.35
C SER A 537 -30.91 -13.63 10.22
N ASP A 538 -30.80 -14.80 9.58
CA ASP A 538 -30.65 -16.06 10.28
C ASP A 538 -29.20 -16.24 10.76
N ASP A 539 -28.23 -15.83 9.94
CA ASP A 539 -26.80 -15.80 10.29
C ASP A 539 -26.52 -14.77 11.40
N ALA A 540 -27.13 -13.57 11.37
CA ALA A 540 -27.03 -12.59 12.47
C ALA A 540 -27.61 -13.13 13.79
N LYS A 541 -28.76 -13.83 13.73
CA LYS A 541 -29.38 -14.45 14.91
C LYS A 541 -28.54 -15.61 15.45
N ALA A 542 -27.96 -16.44 14.59
CA ALA A 542 -27.05 -17.50 15.01
C ALA A 542 -25.79 -16.93 15.66
N THR A 543 -25.21 -15.89 15.04
CA THR A 543 -24.06 -15.14 15.57
C THR A 543 -24.37 -14.53 16.94
N ALA A 544 -25.58 -13.98 17.13
CA ALA A 544 -26.00 -13.43 18.42
C ALA A 544 -26.08 -14.49 19.53
N ASN A 545 -26.63 -15.66 19.23
CA ASN A 545 -26.70 -16.76 20.20
C ASN A 545 -25.30 -17.33 20.51
N ILE A 546 -24.41 -17.40 19.51
CA ILE A 546 -23.00 -17.75 19.72
C ILE A 546 -22.32 -16.72 20.63
N PHE A 547 -22.52 -15.43 20.34
CA PHE A 547 -21.93 -14.33 21.09
C PHE A 547 -22.37 -14.37 22.55
N LEU A 548 -23.67 -14.53 22.83
CA LEU A 548 -24.19 -14.66 24.20
C LEU A 548 -23.53 -15.82 24.95
N LYS A 549 -23.38 -17.00 24.32
CA LYS A 549 -22.69 -18.14 24.95
C LYS A 549 -21.20 -17.86 25.23
N MET A 550 -20.52 -17.11 24.36
CA MET A 550 -19.14 -16.69 24.59
C MET A 550 -19.04 -15.69 25.74
N ILE A 551 -19.99 -14.75 25.86
CA ILE A 551 -20.07 -13.82 26.99
C ILE A 551 -20.34 -14.56 28.30
N ASP A 552 -21.27 -15.52 28.32
CA ASP A 552 -21.53 -16.37 29.49
C ASP A 552 -20.26 -17.10 29.92
N PHE A 553 -19.53 -17.70 28.97
CA PHE A 553 -18.25 -18.37 29.23
C PHE A 553 -17.19 -17.43 29.82
N LEU A 554 -17.06 -16.21 29.27
CA LEU A 554 -16.13 -15.20 29.80
C LEU A 554 -16.51 -14.81 31.24
N SER A 555 -17.81 -14.60 31.50
CA SER A 555 -18.33 -14.27 32.83
C SER A 555 -18.05 -15.39 33.84
N GLU A 556 -18.23 -16.66 33.46
CA GLU A 556 -17.91 -17.81 34.32
C GLU A 556 -16.41 -17.89 34.68
N LYS A 557 -15.55 -17.36 33.80
CA LYS A 557 -14.09 -17.31 34.01
C LYS A 557 -13.61 -16.03 34.69
N ASN A 558 -14.51 -15.09 35.01
CA ASN A 558 -14.19 -13.75 35.51
C ASN A 558 -13.19 -12.99 34.61
N ILE A 559 -13.38 -13.08 33.29
CA ILE A 559 -12.59 -12.36 32.27
C ILE A 559 -13.35 -11.12 31.83
#